data_AF-A0A9P5ZET7-F1
#
_entry.id   AF-A0A9P5ZET7-F1
#
_cell.length_a   1.000
_cell.length_b   1.000
_cell.length_c   1.000
_cell.angle_alpha   90.00
_cell.angle_beta   90.00
_cell.angle_gamma   90.00
#
_symmetry.space_group_name_H-M   'P 1'
#
loop_
_entity.id
_entity.type
_entity.pdbx_description
1 polymer ?
#
loop_
_entity_poly.entity_id
_entity_poly.type
_entity_poly.pdbx_seq_one_letter_code
_entity_poly.pdbx_strand_id
1 'polypeptide(L)' 'MSHCLYSILQSLMCASGVSLIVWKWDEEAGQSFPQGDVVHRCRDLDRIKEWALEHQLDDGGSTPASM' A
#
# COMPACT_ATOMS: atom_id res chain seq x y z
N MET A 1 12.03 23.57 -11.19
CA MET A 1 11.94 22.54 -10.12
C MET A 1 10.99 21.41 -10.54
N SER A 2 11.26 20.75 -11.67
CA SER A 2 10.47 19.61 -12.17
C SER A 2 11.22 18.27 -12.06
N HIS A 3 12.56 18.28 -11.97
CA HIS A 3 13.38 17.07 -12.00
C HIS A 3 13.28 16.21 -10.74
N CYS A 4 13.28 16.79 -9.53
CA CYS A 4 13.13 16.02 -8.29
C CYS A 4 11.72 15.44 -8.14
N LEU A 5 10.70 16.15 -8.64
CA LEU A 5 9.32 15.68 -8.57
C LEU A 5 9.15 14.39 -9.38
N TYR A 6 9.74 14.30 -10.57
CA TYR A 6 9.73 13.06 -11.35
C TYR A 6 10.41 11.90 -10.62
N SER A 7 11.53 12.13 -9.94
CA SER A 7 12.21 11.08 -9.16
C SER A 7 11.37 10.58 -7.97
N ILE A 8 10.64 11.47 -7.30
CA ILE A 8 9.74 11.11 -6.20
C ILE A 8 8.55 10.31 -6.75
N LEU A 9 7.94 10.80 -7.83
CA LEU A 9 6.83 10.11 -8.48
C LEU A 9 7.27 8.72 -8.97
N GLN A 10 8.42 8.59 -9.63
CA GLN A 10 8.96 7.31 -10.06
C GLN A 10 9.20 6.36 -8.87
N SER A 11 9.74 6.87 -7.76
CA SER A 11 9.96 6.09 -6.54
C SER A 11 8.64 5.60 -5.94
N LEU A 12 7.60 6.46 -5.92
CA LEU A 12 6.27 6.10 -5.44
C LEU A 12 5.58 5.09 -6.35
N MET A 13 5.66 5.25 -7.67
CA MET A 13 5.10 4.29 -8.63
C MET A 13 5.74 2.91 -8.45
N CYS A 14 7.07 2.86 -8.33
CA CYS A 14 7.80 1.61 -8.16
C CYS A 14 7.59 0.99 -6.78
N ALA A 15 7.70 1.76 -5.70
CA ALA A 15 7.61 1.24 -4.33
C ALA A 15 6.17 1.18 -3.79
N SER A 16 5.16 1.50 -4.60
CA SER A 16 3.77 1.32 -4.22
C SER A 16 3.48 -0.17 -4.00
N GLY A 17 2.77 -0.49 -2.92
CA GLY A 17 2.48 -1.86 -2.56
C GLY A 17 1.32 -1.96 -1.59
N VAL A 18 0.56 -3.05 -1.72
CA VAL A 18 -0.55 -3.43 -0.85
C VAL A 18 -0.15 -4.56 0.11
N SER A 19 1.15 -4.65 0.38
CA SER A 19 1.71 -5.72 1.22
C SER A 19 1.25 -5.53 2.66
N LEU A 20 0.91 -6.64 3.31
CA LEU A 20 0.51 -6.64 4.72
C LEU A 20 1.73 -6.41 5.61
N ILE A 21 1.56 -5.58 6.64
CA ILE A 21 2.49 -5.51 7.76
C ILE A 21 2.18 -6.71 8.67
N VAL A 22 3.12 -7.65 8.74
CA VAL A 22 2.97 -8.83 9.59
C VAL A 22 3.22 -8.41 11.04
N TRP A 23 2.36 -8.86 11.95
CA TRP A 23 2.57 -8.67 13.38
C TRP A 23 3.22 -9.92 13.97
N LYS A 24 4.42 -9.76 14.54
CA LYS A 24 5.17 -10.86 15.15
C LYS A 24 5.05 -10.78 16.67
N TRP A 25 4.72 -11.91 17.30
CA TRP A 25 4.73 -12.04 18.76
C TRP A 25 6.16 -12.01 19.29
N ASP A 26 6.41 -11.17 20.28
CA ASP A 26 7.65 -11.10 21.04
C ASP A 26 7.41 -11.64 22.46
N GLU A 27 8.10 -12.72 22.82
CA GLU A 27 7.89 -13.39 24.11
C GLU A 27 8.46 -12.61 25.30
N GLU A 28 9.52 -11.83 25.08
CA GLU A 28 10.17 -11.04 26.15
C GLU A 28 9.31 -9.83 26.53
N ALA A 29 8.75 -9.15 25.53
CA ALA A 29 7.86 -8.02 25.71
C ALA A 29 6.41 -8.42 26.00
N GLY A 30 6.04 -9.68 25.76
CA GLY A 30 4.67 -10.18 25.96
C GLY A 30 3.63 -9.49 25.07
N GLN A 31 4.04 -9.01 23.89
CA GLN A 31 3.19 -8.29 22.95
C GLN A 31 3.61 -8.50 21.49
N SER A 32 2.73 -8.19 20.55
CA SER A 32 3.04 -8.23 19.13
C SER A 32 3.62 -6.91 18.62
N PHE A 33 4.65 -6.97 17.79
CA PHE A 33 5.22 -5.81 17.10
C PHE A 33 5.03 -5.90 15.58
N PRO A 34 4.85 -4.77 14.89
CA PRO A 34 4.80 -4.75 13.44
C PRO A 34 6.18 -5.03 12.87
N GLN A 35 6.25 -6.00 11.96
CA GLN A 35 7.45 -6.35 11.22
C GLN A 35 7.42 -5.64 9.87
N GLY A 36 8.15 -4.52 9.80
CA GLY A 36 8.21 -3.63 8.63
C GLY A 36 9.45 -3.82 7.73
N ASP A 37 10.30 -4.80 8.02
CA ASP A 37 11.53 -5.09 7.25
C ASP A 37 11.28 -5.98 6.03
N VAL A 38 10.03 -6.12 5.60
CA VAL A 38 9.65 -6.89 4.42
C VAL A 38 10.28 -6.24 3.18
N VAL A 39 11.06 -7.02 2.43
CA VAL A 39 11.70 -6.54 1.20
C VAL A 39 10.64 -6.27 0.13
N HIS A 40 10.47 -4.99 -0.19
CA HIS A 40 9.59 -4.56 -1.28
C HIS A 40 10.30 -4.69 -2.63
N ARG A 41 9.61 -5.26 -3.61
CA ARG A 41 10.02 -5.23 -5.03
C ARG A 41 9.05 -4.32 -5.79
N CYS A 42 9.58 -3.64 -6.81
CA CYS A 42 8.77 -2.87 -7.75
C CYS A 42 7.57 -3.69 -8.25
N ARG A 43 6.37 -3.12 -8.15
CA ARG A 43 5.11 -3.73 -8.61
C ARG A 43 4.54 -2.93 -9.78
N ASP A 44 3.67 -3.58 -10.54
CA ASP A 44 2.85 -2.92 -11.54
C ASP A 44 1.83 -2.00 -10.83
N LEU A 45 1.99 -0.69 -11.00
CA LEU A 45 1.15 0.31 -10.36
C LEU A 45 -0.31 0.22 -10.83
N ASP A 46 -0.55 -0.12 -12.10
CA ASP A 46 -1.91 -0.15 -12.63
C ASP A 46 -2.70 -1.33 -12.06
N ARG A 47 -2.02 -2.45 -11.82
CA ARG A 47 -2.58 -3.58 -11.07
C ARG A 47 -2.91 -3.23 -9.62
N ILE A 48 -2.08 -2.40 -8.98
CA ILE A 48 -2.35 -1.93 -7.61
C ILE A 48 -3.58 -1.02 -7.59
N LYS A 49 -3.72 -0.12 -8.57
CA LYS A 49 -4.91 0.74 -8.68
C LYS A 49 -6.17 -0.08 -8.91
N GLU A 50 -6.11 -1.07 -9.80
CA GLU A 50 -7.22 -2.01 -10.07
C GLU A 50 -7.65 -2.71 -8.77
N TRP A 51 -6.71 -3.33 -8.06
CA TRP A 51 -6.99 -3.97 -6.77
C TRP A 51 -7.61 -3.00 -5.76
N ALA A 52 -7.07 -1.77 -5.65
CA ALA A 52 -7.57 -0.77 -4.71
C ALA A 52 -8.98 -0.26 -5.04
N LEU A 53 -9.37 -0.25 -6.32
CA LEU A 53 -10.73 0.07 -6.74
C LEU A 53 -11.68 -1.09 -6.41
N GLU A 54 -11.26 -2.33 -6.64
CA GLU A 54 -12.07 -3.52 -6.33
C GLU A 54 -12.30 -3.73 -4.83
N HIS A 55 -11.36 -3.33 -3.99
CA HIS A 55 -11.38 -3.56 -2.53
C HIS A 55 -11.64 -2.28 -1.73
N GLN A 56 -12.12 -1.23 -2.39
CA GLN A 56 -12.56 -0.02 -1.68
C GLN A 56 -13.74 -0.37 -0.78
N LEU A 57 -13.61 -0.03 0.50
CA LEU A 57 -14.73 -0.15 1.43
C LEU A 57 -15.77 0.88 1.00
N ASP A 58 -17.02 0.44 0.77
CA ASP A 58 -18.16 1.33 0.67
C ASP A 58 -18.24 2.12 1.99
N ASP A 59 -17.77 3.37 1.95
CA ASP A 59 -18.17 4.35 2.95
C ASP A 59 -19.68 4.48 2.79
N GLY A 60 -20.45 4.22 3.85
CA GLY A 60 -21.91 4.29 3.86
C GLY A 60 -22.47 5.71 3.65
N GLY A 61 -21.85 6.50 2.77
CA GLY A 61 -22.11 7.89 2.45
C GLY A 61 -22.04 8.13 0.93
N SER A 62 -23.11 7.72 0.25
CA SER A 62 -23.59 8.24 -1.04
C SER A 62 -22.75 8.04 -2.32
N THR A 63 -23.30 7.18 -3.19
CA THR A 63 -23.61 7.40 -4.63
C THR A 63 -22.99 6.31 -5.53
N PRO A 64 -23.79 5.66 -6.41
CA PRO A 64 -23.49 4.32 -6.91
C PRO A 64 -22.39 4.30 -7.96
N ALA A 65 -21.62 3.21 -7.92
CA ALA A 65 -20.85 2.71 -9.04
C ALA A 65 -21.78 2.48 -10.25
N SER A 66 -21.72 3.38 -11.22
CA SER A 66 -22.13 3.15 -12.59
C SER A 66 -21.01 3.64 -13.51
N MET A 67 -20.29 2.69 -14.10
CA MET A 67 -19.80 2.81 -15.48
C MET A 67 -20.77 2.04 -16.37
#